data_AF-A0A0F8XZX6-F1
#
_entry.id   AF-A0A0F8XZX6-F1
#
_cell.length_a   1.000
_cell.length_b   1.000
_cell.length_c   1.000
_cell.angle_alpha   90.00
_cell.angle_beta   90.00
_cell.angle_gamma   90.00
#
_symmetry.space_group_name_H-M   'P 1'
#
loop_
_entity.id
_entity.type
_entity.pdbx_description
1 polymer ?
#
loop_
_entity_poly.entity_id
_entity_poly.type
_entity_poly.pdbx_seq_one_letter_code
_entity_poly.pdbx_strand_id
1 'polypeptide(L)'
;MKLIALTEVRYAGDEKGTLEWFLKNFFEEHQSEEMEGGLAISYQVKDGFELTGRGSQIVEVVTYPNDDHQFLVKDSPHGHKMTKHISLDDIVVKQVKIIWPKKT
;
A
#
# COMPACT_ATOMS: atom_id res chain seq x y z
N MET A 1 9.66 -25.47 -16.75
CA MET A 1 8.97 -24.18 -16.98
C MET A 1 8.36 -23.73 -15.65
N LYS A 2 8.53 -22.47 -15.22
CA LYS A 2 7.82 -21.90 -14.06
C LYS A 2 6.59 -21.15 -14.58
N LEU A 3 5.42 -21.33 -13.99
CA LEU A 3 4.24 -20.52 -14.29
C LEU A 3 4.20 -19.36 -13.29
N ILE A 4 3.94 -18.15 -13.78
CA ILE A 4 3.78 -16.95 -12.94
C ILE A 4 2.34 -16.50 -13.08
N ALA A 5 1.57 -16.53 -11.98
CA ALA A 5 0.26 -15.90 -11.92
C ALA A 5 0.40 -14.51 -11.30
N LEU A 6 -0.16 -13.51 -11.98
CA LEU A 6 -0.20 -12.12 -11.56
C LEU A 6 -1.65 -11.75 -11.25
N THR A 7 -1.92 -11.41 -9.99
CA THR A 7 -3.20 -10.82 -9.59
C THR A 7 -2.95 -9.35 -9.28
N GLU A 8 -3.65 -8.46 -9.96
CA GLU A 8 -3.60 -7.02 -9.70
C GLU A 8 -4.87 -6.60 -8.95
N VAL A 9 -4.71 -5.87 -7.85
CA VAL A 9 -5.82 -5.29 -7.10
C VAL A 9 -5.60 -3.78 -7.04
N ARG A 10 -6.57 -3.05 -7.58
CA ARG A 10 -6.61 -1.58 -7.51
C ARG A 10 -7.55 -1.15 -6.41
N TYR A 11 -7.19 -0.11 -5.68
CA TYR A 11 -8.12 0.54 -4.77
C TYR A 11 -9.27 1.19 -5.56
N ALA A 12 -10.52 0.91 -5.18
CA ALA A 12 -11.69 1.22 -6.01
C ALA A 12 -12.40 2.56 -5.67
N GLY A 13 -11.91 3.33 -4.69
CA GLY A 13 -12.50 4.63 -4.35
C GLY A 13 -13.75 4.58 -3.45
N ASP A 14 -13.93 5.70 -2.73
CA ASP A 14 -15.11 6.34 -2.08
C ASP A 14 -16.19 5.57 -1.31
N GLU A 15 -16.17 4.25 -1.22
CA GLU A 15 -17.09 3.56 -0.29
C GLU A 15 -16.48 3.46 1.11
N LYS A 16 -17.23 3.91 2.12
CA LYS A 16 -16.84 3.82 3.55
C LYS A 16 -16.47 2.37 3.89
N GLY A 17 -15.24 2.16 4.38
CA GLY A 17 -14.71 0.84 4.73
C GLY A 17 -13.90 0.12 3.63
N THR A 18 -13.88 0.64 2.40
CA THR A 18 -13.01 0.08 1.33
C THR A 18 -11.54 0.31 1.64
N LEU A 19 -11.19 1.47 2.24
CA LEU A 19 -9.83 1.79 2.64
C LEU A 19 -9.32 0.86 3.75
N GLU A 20 -10.09 0.70 4.83
CA GLU A 20 -9.73 -0.20 5.93
C GLU A 20 -9.54 -1.63 5.45
N TRP A 21 -10.45 -2.12 4.60
CA TRP A 21 -10.32 -3.44 3.99
C TRP A 21 -9.05 -3.54 3.14
N PHE A 22 -8.78 -2.53 2.30
CA PHE A 22 -7.63 -2.54 1.40
C PHE A 22 -6.30 -2.55 2.18
N LEU A 23 -6.15 -1.65 3.15
CA LEU A 23 -4.98 -1.60 4.02
C LEU A 23 -4.80 -2.92 4.78
N LYS A 24 -5.86 -3.45 5.40
CA LYS A 24 -5.81 -4.71 6.16
C LYS A 24 -5.40 -5.92 5.31
N ASN A 25 -5.80 -5.97 4.04
CA ASN A 25 -5.51 -7.13 3.19
C ASN A 25 -4.08 -7.11 2.65
N PHE A 26 -3.59 -5.95 2.19
CA PHE A 26 -2.34 -5.85 1.43
C PHE A 26 -1.17 -5.26 2.21
N PHE A 27 -1.41 -4.66 3.36
CA PHE A 27 -0.40 -3.96 4.13
C PHE A 27 -0.37 -4.37 5.60
N GLU A 28 0.77 -4.15 6.23
CA GLU A 28 1.01 -4.26 7.66
C GLU A 28 1.31 -2.88 8.22
N GLU A 29 0.70 -2.56 9.36
CA GLU A 29 1.01 -1.34 10.09
C GLU A 29 2.45 -1.43 10.62
N HIS A 30 3.27 -0.44 10.29
CA HIS A 30 4.68 -0.39 10.69
C HIS A 30 4.90 0.65 11.79
N GLN A 31 4.35 1.86 11.67
CA GLN A 31 4.56 2.94 12.62
C GLN A 31 3.37 3.90 12.64
N SER A 32 2.99 4.37 13.83
CA SER A 32 2.02 5.45 14.02
C SER A 32 2.71 6.67 14.62
N GLU A 33 2.46 7.86 14.09
CA GLU A 33 2.96 9.13 14.58
C GLU A 33 1.82 10.14 14.69
N GLU A 34 1.66 10.76 15.85
CA GLU A 34 0.76 11.91 16.01
C GLU A 34 1.42 13.14 15.42
N MET A 35 0.68 13.88 14.59
CA MET A 35 1.14 15.12 13.98
C MET A 35 0.14 16.25 14.22
N GLU A 36 0.57 17.49 13.97
CA GLU A 36 -0.32 18.64 14.11
C GLU A 36 -1.53 18.50 13.17
N GLY A 37 -2.70 18.24 13.76
CA GLY A 37 -3.95 18.11 13.03
C GLY A 37 -4.22 16.75 12.40
N GLY A 38 -3.58 15.66 12.83
CA GLY A 38 -3.93 14.31 12.35
C GLY A 38 -3.09 13.17 12.92
N LEU A 39 -3.44 11.95 12.52
CA LEU A 39 -2.71 10.72 12.81
C LEU A 39 -2.08 10.19 11.52
N ALA A 40 -0.75 10.13 11.47
CA ALA A 40 -0.02 9.53 10.36
C ALA A 40 0.29 8.06 10.69
N ILE A 41 -0.19 7.14 9.87
CA ILE A 41 0.09 5.70 9.99
C ILE A 41 0.87 5.26 8.76
N SER A 42 2.09 4.78 8.98
CA SER A 42 2.92 4.16 7.96
C SER A 42 2.59 2.67 7.85
N TYR A 43 2.23 2.25 6.64
CA TYR A 43 1.91 0.90 6.23
C TYR A 43 2.97 0.37 5.27
N GLN A 44 3.46 -0.83 5.52
CA GLN A 44 4.35 -1.55 4.62
C GLN A 44 3.56 -2.62 3.85
N VAL A 45 3.83 -2.77 2.56
CA VAL A 45 3.25 -3.85 1.75
C VAL A 45 3.66 -5.20 2.32
N LYS A 46 2.71 -6.11 2.47
CA LYS A 46 2.93 -7.47 2.97
C LYS A 46 3.85 -8.28 2.05
N ASP A 47 4.54 -9.25 2.64
CA ASP A 47 5.32 -10.23 1.89
C ASP A 47 4.50 -10.92 0.79
N GLY A 48 5.09 -11.01 -0.40
CA GLY A 48 4.44 -11.61 -1.58
C GLY A 48 3.54 -10.64 -2.37
N PHE A 49 3.46 -9.39 -1.94
CA PHE A 49 2.81 -8.31 -2.66
C PHE A 49 3.81 -7.22 -3.06
N GLU A 50 3.48 -6.47 -4.11
CA GLU A 50 4.30 -5.35 -4.59
C GLU A 50 3.41 -4.18 -4.99
N LEU A 51 3.81 -2.96 -4.65
CA LEU A 51 3.22 -1.75 -5.22
C LEU A 51 3.70 -1.53 -6.65
N THR A 52 2.76 -1.39 -7.58
CA THR A 52 3.08 -1.26 -9.01
C THR A 52 3.58 0.15 -9.33
N GLY A 53 4.66 0.23 -10.10
CA GLY A 53 5.13 1.51 -10.66
C GLY A 53 5.81 2.43 -9.64
N ARG A 54 6.15 1.91 -8.46
CA ARG A 54 6.83 2.66 -7.39
C ARG A 54 8.06 1.87 -6.92
N GLY A 55 9.13 2.59 -6.59
CA GLY A 55 10.35 2.00 -6.06
C GLY A 55 10.25 1.57 -4.59
N SER A 56 9.18 1.98 -3.91
CA SER A 56 8.97 1.73 -2.48
C SER A 56 7.77 0.85 -2.18
N GLN A 57 7.91 0.13 -1.08
CA GLN A 57 6.93 -0.75 -0.47
C GLN A 57 6.21 -0.09 0.72
N ILE A 58 6.37 1.22 0.95
CA ILE A 58 5.80 1.93 2.11
C ILE A 58 4.84 3.03 1.66
N VAL A 59 3.65 3.00 2.24
CA VAL A 59 2.59 4.00 2.10
C VAL A 59 2.29 4.56 3.47
N GLU A 60 2.29 5.87 3.61
CA GLU A 60 1.82 6.57 4.80
C GLU A 60 0.43 7.15 4.53
N VAL A 61 -0.48 6.90 5.48
CA VAL A 61 -1.85 7.39 5.47
C VAL A 61 -2.01 8.37 6.61
N VAL A 62 -2.29 9.62 6.29
CA VAL A 62 -2.57 10.68 7.26
C VAL A 62 -4.07 10.84 7.37
N THR A 63 -4.62 10.61 8.56
CA THR A 63 -6.04 10.81 8.85
C THR A 63 -6.23 12.08 9.65
N TYR A 64 -7.00 13.02 9.12
CA TYR A 64 -7.31 14.30 9.76
C TYR A 64 -8.59 14.19 10.63
N PRO A 65 -8.81 15.09 11.61
CA PRO A 65 -9.98 15.09 12.49
C PRO A 65 -11.34 15.20 11.79
N ASN A 66 -11.37 15.62 10.53
CA ASN A 66 -12.56 15.71 9.70
C ASN A 66 -12.81 14.43 8.87
N ASP A 67 -12.11 13.34 9.18
CA ASP A 67 -12.08 12.09 8.42
C ASP A 67 -11.51 12.23 6.99
N ASP A 68 -10.82 13.34 6.68
CA ASP A 68 -10.06 13.42 5.44
C ASP A 68 -8.82 12.53 5.54
N HIS A 69 -8.50 11.84 4.45
CA HIS A 69 -7.31 11.01 4.35
C HIS A 69 -6.36 11.54 3.27
N GLN A 70 -5.07 11.62 3.59
CA GLN A 70 -4.01 11.88 2.63
C GLN A 70 -3.06 10.70 2.52
N PHE A 71 -2.59 10.44 1.30
CA PHE A 71 -1.75 9.29 0.97
C PHE A 71 -0.41 9.74 0.44
N LEU A 72 0.62 9.20 1.06
CA LEU A 72 2.00 9.58 0.86
C LEU A 72 2.80 8.31 0.59
N VAL A 73 3.44 8.19 -0.58
CA VAL A 73 4.40 7.12 -0.81
C VAL A 73 5.78 7.64 -0.46
N LYS A 74 6.44 6.97 0.50
CA LYS A 74 7.82 7.28 0.88
C LYS A 74 8.74 6.43 0.04
N ASP A 75 9.72 6.98 -0.67
CA ASP A 75 10.65 6.20 -1.50
C ASP A 75 11.64 5.31 -0.69
N SER A 76 11.66 5.44 0.64
CA SER A 76 12.55 4.69 1.52
C SER A 76 11.96 4.56 2.94
N PRO A 77 12.19 3.42 3.62
CA PRO A 77 11.82 3.24 5.03
C PRO A 77 12.53 4.22 5.98
N HIS A 78 13.65 4.81 5.57
CA HIS A 78 14.51 5.65 6.42
C HIS A 78 14.81 7.02 5.78
N GLY A 79 14.10 7.40 4.72
CA GLY A 79 14.49 8.53 3.87
C GLY A 79 13.56 9.74 3.97
N HIS A 80 14.09 10.86 4.47
CA HIS A 80 13.51 12.22 4.39
C HIS A 80 13.40 12.79 2.95
N LYS A 81 13.37 11.96 1.90
CA LYS A 81 13.45 12.44 0.50
C LYS A 81 12.22 12.01 -0.30
N MET A 82 11.51 13.05 -0.75
CA MET A 82 10.34 13.06 -1.62
C MET A 82 9.16 12.22 -1.13
N THR A 83 8.34 12.87 -0.32
CA THR A 83 6.94 12.50 -0.13
C THR A 83 6.17 12.92 -1.38
N LYS A 84 5.75 11.97 -2.22
CA LYS A 84 4.84 12.27 -3.33
C LYS A 84 3.42 12.00 -2.88
N HIS A 85 2.58 13.03 -2.89
CA HIS A 85 1.14 12.85 -2.78
C HIS A 85 0.66 12.02 -3.98
N ILE A 86 -0.09 10.97 -3.70
CA ILE A 86 -0.70 10.15 -4.74
C ILE A 86 -2.19 10.05 -4.48
N SER A 87 -2.99 9.97 -5.55
CA SER A 87 -4.38 9.59 -5.39
C SER A 87 -4.45 8.12 -4.98
N LEU A 88 -5.43 7.80 -4.15
CA LEU A 88 -5.76 6.43 -3.79
C LEU A 88 -6.07 5.56 -5.02
N ASP A 89 -6.71 6.15 -6.04
CA ASP A 89 -7.06 5.47 -7.30
C ASP A 89 -5.83 4.98 -8.10
N ASP A 90 -4.66 5.55 -7.79
CA ASP A 90 -3.39 5.20 -8.41
C ASP A 90 -2.67 4.06 -7.67
N ILE A 91 -3.18 3.61 -6.52
CA ILE A 91 -2.59 2.51 -5.74
C ILE A 91 -3.03 1.17 -6.32
N VAL A 92 -2.05 0.45 -6.88
CA VAL A 92 -2.22 -0.91 -7.41
C VAL A 92 -1.23 -1.85 -6.73
N VAL A 93 -1.77 -2.88 -6.07
CA VAL A 93 -0.99 -3.95 -5.46
C VAL A 93 -1.00 -5.18 -6.38
N LYS A 94 0.17 -5.76 -6.60
CA LYS A 94 0.39 -6.99 -7.37
C LYS A 94 0.75 -8.13 -6.46
N GLN A 95 0.10 -9.28 -6.63
CA GLN A 95 0.57 -10.54 -6.05
C GLN A 95 1.23 -11.38 -7.15
N VAL A 96 2.50 -11.74 -6.94
CA VAL A 96 3.24 -12.64 -7.84
C VAL A 96 3.26 -14.03 -7.21
N LYS A 97 2.52 -14.99 -7.78
CA LYS A 97 2.59 -16.40 -7.38
C LYS A 97 3.43 -17.20 -8.37
N ILE A 98 4.53 -17.76 -7.90
CA ILE A 98 5.31 -18.75 -8.64
C ILE A 98 4.65 -20.12 -8.44
N ILE A 99 4.13 -20.68 -9.53
CA ILE A 99 3.54 -22.01 -9.55
C ILE A 99 4.57 -22.96 -10.17
N TRP A 100 5.01 -23.93 -9.38
CA TRP A 100 5.79 -25.05 -9.88
C TRP A 100 4.85 -26.07 -10.52
N PRO A 101 5.04 -26.44 -11.79
CA PRO A 101 4.27 -27.54 -12.34
C PRO A 101 4.61 -28.81 -11.55
N LYS A 102 3.58 -29.55 -11.13
CA LYS A 102 3.79 -30.90 -10.58
C LYS A 102 4.51 -31.73 -11.64
N LYS A 103 5.57 -32.46 -11.25
CA LYS A 103 6.22 -33.43 -12.14
C LYS A 103 5.15 -34.43 -12.60
N THR A 104 4.87 -34.43 -13.89
CA THR A 104 4.17 -35.53 -14.58
C THR A 104 5.06 -36.75 -14.63
#